data_AF-A0A920UKV1-F1
#
_entry.id   AF-A0A920UKV1-F1
#
_cell.length_a   1.000
_cell.length_b   1.000
_cell.length_c   1.000
_cell.angle_alpha   90.00
_cell.angle_beta   90.00
_cell.angle_gamma   90.00
#
_symmetry.space_group_name_H-M   'P 1'
#
loop_
_entity.id
_entity.type
_entity.pdbx_description
1 polymer ?
#
loop_
_entity_poly.entity_id
_entity_poly.type
_entity_poly.pdbx_seq_one_letter_code
_entity_poly.pdbx_strand_id
1 'polypeptide(L)'
;MSLVQVDGDGTRTDAGARFGILQPSGNASFFISNGQARGVWHFDGGNWIEDPAMLRGLGQAVKTVDATRDNGVRLRDTDNDGHCEIIVGNPETQAVLKWSASSKRWQPASFNLPPEVPIVRRDGTDNGTRFVDINKGRFSRCHPVQRAALFTEIYIPQPIDGWFPGWPREVMAGPRTDPNAIPMIVRGGEQNNNGAWFHSRHLWIQNEDTAHLPNLVDRRSFDDLLRGILPLPKSPQESLRSMEFLPGYRIELMAAEPLVADPVAFEWDEAGRLWVAEMADYPLGLDGKGEPGGRVRWLEDRNGDGGYDHSTVFLDGLAFPTGVMPWRDGVLISAAPDILFARDTDGDGRADESRVLFTGFGEGNHQHRMNGFEYGLDNWVYGANGDSGGVISSPGSGRRVNIRGRDFRFRPDTLAFQTQTGQTQYGRRRDDWGNWFGNNNPSLGWHYTQPGHYLRRNPHFIAPSPRRSLGNYDAHTRSTASASHCSASTGSARFSTSPPRTAQRHIATSCSANSRRNTCLSARQPTTWCAGNCCSQAASASPATARKGPTGRNFWPHGMRGSDRLPSAPARTAHSGSPIFTGSSLSTRNGFRTTLSQ
;
A
#
# COMPACT_ATOMS: atom_id res chain seq x y z
N MET A 1 24.72 -33.05 23.05
CA MET A 1 24.71 -32.47 24.42
C MET A 1 23.29 -32.50 24.94
N SER A 2 23.04 -32.68 26.25
CA SER A 2 21.68 -32.53 26.79
C SER A 2 21.32 -31.04 26.93
N LEU A 3 20.05 -30.70 26.72
CA LEU A 3 19.55 -29.32 26.91
C LEU A 3 19.22 -29.03 28.39
N VAL A 4 19.08 -30.08 29.18
CA VAL A 4 18.89 -30.05 30.62
C VAL A 4 20.00 -30.90 31.24
N GLN A 5 20.70 -30.34 32.22
CA GLN A 5 21.61 -31.08 33.08
C GLN A 5 20.80 -31.69 34.24
N VAL A 6 21.22 -32.86 34.71
CA VAL A 6 20.63 -33.52 35.87
C VAL A 6 21.75 -33.78 36.84
N ASP A 7 21.72 -33.09 37.98
CA ASP A 7 22.72 -33.21 39.03
C ASP A 7 22.54 -34.53 39.80
N GLY A 8 23.54 -34.91 40.60
CA GLY A 8 23.57 -36.21 41.29
C GLY A 8 22.47 -36.41 42.35
N ASP A 9 21.79 -35.34 42.75
CA ASP A 9 20.62 -35.32 43.64
C ASP A 9 19.28 -35.39 42.87
N GLY A 10 19.31 -35.38 41.53
CA GLY A 10 18.14 -35.35 40.64
C GLY A 10 17.67 -33.94 40.27
N THR A 11 18.33 -32.88 40.75
CA THR A 11 18.02 -31.49 40.38
C THR A 11 18.22 -31.29 38.88
N ARG A 12 17.27 -30.60 38.22
CA ARG A 12 17.31 -30.34 36.78
C ARG A 12 17.63 -28.88 36.51
N THR A 13 18.74 -28.64 35.82
CA THR A 13 19.26 -27.31 35.51
C THR A 13 19.30 -27.06 34.00
N ASP A 14 19.09 -25.82 33.58
CA ASP A 14 19.20 -25.42 32.16
C ASP A 14 20.67 -25.53 31.73
N ALA A 15 20.96 -26.31 30.68
CA ALA A 15 22.33 -26.40 30.16
C ALA A 15 22.80 -25.06 29.55
N GLY A 16 21.90 -24.12 29.28
CA GLY A 16 22.21 -22.79 28.76
C GLY A 16 22.32 -22.76 27.24
N ALA A 17 21.77 -23.75 26.53
CA ALA A 17 21.67 -23.68 25.08
C ALA A 17 20.65 -22.61 24.68
N ARG A 18 21.03 -21.72 23.76
CA ARG A 18 20.18 -20.64 23.24
C ARG A 18 20.06 -20.80 21.72
N PHE A 19 18.84 -21.03 21.23
CA PHE A 19 18.56 -21.29 19.82
C PHE A 19 18.14 -20.01 19.07
N GLY A 20 18.55 -19.91 17.80
CA GLY A 20 18.24 -18.81 16.89
C GLY A 20 18.68 -19.12 15.46
N ILE A 21 18.63 -18.13 14.57
CA ILE A 21 19.17 -18.22 13.20
C ILE A 21 20.43 -17.37 13.15
N LEU A 22 21.57 -17.95 12.81
CA LEU A 22 22.86 -17.23 12.77
C LEU A 22 23.53 -17.28 11.38
N GLN A 23 22.84 -17.80 10.37
CA GLN A 23 23.38 -18.00 9.01
C GLN A 23 22.36 -17.65 7.92
N PRO A 24 22.82 -17.22 6.73
CA PRO A 24 21.99 -17.01 5.52
C PRO A 24 21.17 -18.21 5.04
N SER A 25 21.51 -19.43 5.48
CA SER A 25 20.75 -20.64 5.19
C SER A 25 19.35 -20.65 5.81
N GLY A 26 19.10 -19.83 6.85
CA GLY A 26 17.86 -19.89 7.63
C GLY A 26 17.78 -21.10 8.56
N ASN A 27 18.85 -21.90 8.67
CA ASN A 27 18.88 -23.09 9.50
C ASN A 27 19.04 -22.77 10.98
N ALA A 28 18.43 -23.62 11.82
CA ALA A 28 18.55 -23.54 13.27
C ALA A 28 20.03 -23.55 13.70
N SER A 29 20.36 -22.66 14.63
CA SER A 29 21.69 -22.51 15.23
C SER A 29 21.54 -22.47 16.75
N PHE A 30 22.56 -22.88 17.51
CA PHE A 30 22.57 -22.64 18.96
C PHE A 30 23.92 -22.17 19.48
N PHE A 31 23.86 -21.35 20.52
CA PHE A 31 25.00 -20.86 21.29
C PHE A 31 24.96 -21.43 22.71
N ILE A 32 26.12 -21.84 23.24
CA ILE A 32 26.31 -22.20 24.66
C ILE A 32 27.57 -21.51 25.19
N SER A 33 27.54 -21.10 26.44
CA SER A 33 28.72 -20.57 27.14
C SER A 33 28.50 -20.74 28.65
N ASN A 34 28.96 -21.86 29.21
CA ASN A 34 28.82 -22.21 30.62
C ASN A 34 30.15 -22.79 31.15
N GLY A 35 30.15 -23.38 32.35
CA GLY A 35 31.36 -23.95 32.97
C GLY A 35 31.90 -25.24 32.32
N GLN A 36 31.15 -25.89 31.42
CA GLN A 36 31.49 -27.18 30.79
C GLN A 36 31.69 -27.08 29.27
N ALA A 37 31.00 -26.17 28.59
CA ALA A 37 31.05 -26.01 27.15
C ALA A 37 30.93 -24.55 26.73
N ARG A 38 31.60 -24.20 25.63
CA ARG A 38 31.48 -22.90 24.97
C ARG A 38 31.67 -23.06 23.47
N GLY A 39 30.65 -22.72 22.69
CA GLY A 39 30.65 -22.91 21.24
C GLY A 39 29.36 -22.41 20.58
N VAL A 40 29.38 -22.40 19.26
CA VAL A 40 28.22 -22.14 18.40
C VAL A 40 28.12 -23.30 17.42
N TRP A 41 26.92 -23.82 17.18
CA TRP A 41 26.65 -24.87 16.21
C TRP A 41 25.50 -24.48 15.28
N HIS A 42 25.55 -24.98 14.05
CA HIS A 42 24.53 -24.80 13.03
C HIS A 42 24.02 -26.17 12.58
N PHE A 43 22.71 -26.27 12.34
CA PHE A 43 22.10 -27.47 11.79
C PHE A 43 22.27 -27.47 10.27
N ASP A 44 22.80 -28.54 9.68
CA ASP A 44 22.96 -28.65 8.22
C ASP A 44 21.75 -29.29 7.50
N GLY A 45 20.80 -29.83 8.28
CA GLY A 45 19.68 -30.65 7.79
C GLY A 45 19.67 -32.07 8.36
N GLY A 46 20.81 -32.57 8.87
CA GLY A 46 20.93 -33.85 9.57
C GLY A 46 21.82 -33.83 10.82
N ASN A 47 22.83 -32.94 10.88
CA ASN A 47 23.83 -32.86 11.94
C ASN A 47 23.97 -31.45 12.51
N TRP A 48 24.56 -31.35 13.69
CA TRP A 48 25.00 -30.09 14.29
C TRP A 48 26.50 -29.91 14.06
N ILE A 49 26.86 -28.93 13.23
CA ILE A 49 28.24 -28.60 12.87
C ILE A 49 28.71 -27.41 13.70
N GLU A 50 29.86 -27.53 14.36
CA GLU A 50 30.45 -26.45 15.17
C GLU A 50 31.06 -25.36 14.29
N ASP A 51 30.85 -24.10 14.64
CA ASP A 51 31.54 -22.94 14.06
C ASP A 51 32.35 -22.19 15.14
N PRO A 52 33.66 -22.52 15.28
CA PRO A 52 34.54 -21.79 16.19
C PRO A 52 34.80 -20.33 15.80
N ALA A 53 34.56 -19.94 14.53
CA ALA A 53 34.73 -18.55 14.11
C ALA A 53 33.62 -17.64 14.66
N MET A 54 32.41 -18.17 14.86
CA MET A 54 31.30 -17.48 15.53
C MET A 54 31.57 -17.14 17.01
N LEU A 55 32.67 -17.58 17.63
CA LEU A 55 33.11 -17.09 18.95
C LEU A 55 33.89 -15.77 18.91
N ARG A 56 34.34 -15.31 17.73
CA ARG A 56 35.16 -14.10 17.59
C ARG A 56 34.37 -12.86 17.98
N GLY A 57 34.94 -12.06 18.89
CA GLY A 57 34.28 -10.85 19.42
C GLY A 57 33.43 -11.10 20.66
N LEU A 58 33.12 -12.35 21.01
CA LEU A 58 32.46 -12.68 22.27
C LEU A 58 33.48 -12.67 23.42
N GLY A 59 33.40 -11.67 24.30
CA GLY A 59 34.18 -11.63 25.53
C GLY A 59 33.90 -12.85 26.42
N GLN A 60 34.86 -13.26 27.26
CA GLN A 60 34.67 -14.41 28.16
C GLN A 60 33.56 -14.22 29.20
N ALA A 61 33.13 -12.97 29.44
CA ALA A 61 32.01 -12.63 30.32
C ALA A 61 30.63 -12.99 29.74
N VAL A 62 30.50 -13.22 28.43
CA VAL A 62 29.22 -13.62 27.81
C VAL A 62 28.99 -15.11 28.07
N LYS A 63 28.45 -15.41 29.25
CA LYS A 63 27.94 -16.73 29.64
C LYS A 63 26.45 -16.81 29.37
N THR A 64 25.95 -17.94 28.86
CA THR A 64 24.51 -18.22 28.77
C THR A 64 23.93 -18.69 30.11
N VAL A 65 24.73 -19.36 30.92
CA VAL A 65 24.43 -19.80 32.30
C VAL A 65 25.64 -19.52 33.20
N ASP A 66 25.38 -19.00 34.40
CA ASP A 66 26.40 -18.78 35.44
C ASP A 66 26.14 -19.70 36.65
N ALA A 67 27.11 -20.58 36.92
CA ALA A 67 26.94 -21.80 37.72
C ALA A 67 25.77 -22.66 37.21
N THR A 68 24.58 -22.51 37.80
CA THR A 68 23.33 -23.23 37.46
C THR A 68 22.19 -22.29 37.06
N ARG A 69 22.46 -20.98 36.96
CA ARG A 69 21.45 -19.91 36.80
C ARG A 69 21.47 -19.35 35.38
N ASP A 70 20.29 -19.10 34.79
CA ASP A 70 20.21 -18.39 33.51
C ASP A 70 20.81 -16.98 33.65
N ASN A 71 21.76 -16.65 32.78
CA ASN A 71 22.48 -15.38 32.82
C ASN A 71 21.84 -14.30 31.91
N GLY A 72 20.60 -14.54 31.44
CA GLY A 72 19.82 -13.57 30.67
C GLY A 72 20.22 -13.46 29.20
N VAL A 73 20.89 -14.47 28.63
CA VAL A 73 21.28 -14.46 27.21
C VAL A 73 20.15 -15.01 26.34
N ARG A 74 19.84 -14.32 25.24
CA ARG A 74 18.85 -14.71 24.22
C ARG A 74 19.42 -14.46 22.82
N LEU A 75 19.01 -15.30 21.87
CA LEU A 75 19.19 -15.05 20.43
C LEU A 75 17.87 -14.51 19.87
N ARG A 76 17.90 -13.29 19.32
CA ARG A 76 16.75 -12.67 18.65
C ARG A 76 17.21 -11.79 17.50
N ASP A 77 16.51 -11.89 16.39
CA ASP A 77 16.61 -10.96 15.28
C ASP A 77 15.92 -9.65 15.70
N THR A 78 16.71 -8.57 15.78
CA THR A 78 16.27 -7.27 16.31
C THR A 78 16.12 -6.18 15.25
N ASP A 79 16.78 -6.32 14.10
CA ASP A 79 16.67 -5.40 12.96
C ASP A 79 16.05 -6.03 11.70
N ASN A 80 15.68 -7.31 11.76
CA ASN A 80 15.03 -8.10 10.71
C ASN A 80 15.87 -8.19 9.43
N ASP A 81 17.18 -8.39 9.58
CA ASP A 81 18.06 -8.84 8.50
C ASP A 81 18.00 -10.37 8.27
N GLY A 82 17.35 -11.13 9.16
CA GLY A 82 17.24 -12.59 9.12
C GLY A 82 18.26 -13.31 10.00
N HIS A 83 19.07 -12.58 10.77
CA HIS A 83 20.05 -13.11 11.71
C HIS A 83 19.75 -12.65 13.14
N CYS A 84 20.04 -13.50 14.11
CA CYS A 84 19.83 -13.18 15.52
C CYS A 84 21.05 -12.46 16.10
N GLU A 85 20.81 -11.30 16.71
CA GLU A 85 21.71 -10.72 17.69
C GLU A 85 21.81 -11.59 18.95
N ILE A 86 22.94 -11.49 19.63
CA ILE A 86 23.09 -11.94 21.02
C ILE A 86 22.66 -10.79 21.93
N ILE A 87 21.54 -10.97 22.62
CA ILE A 87 21.08 -10.07 23.67
C ILE A 87 21.51 -10.64 25.02
N VAL A 88 22.20 -9.85 25.83
CA VAL A 88 22.51 -10.11 27.23
C VAL A 88 21.72 -9.11 28.07
N GLY A 89 20.88 -9.60 28.98
CA GLY A 89 20.13 -8.75 29.91
C GLY A 89 20.00 -9.35 31.29
N ASN A 90 20.92 -8.98 32.19
CA ASN A 90 20.89 -9.33 33.60
C ASN A 90 21.19 -8.07 34.45
N PRO A 91 21.02 -8.08 35.78
CA PRO A 91 21.17 -6.88 36.61
C PRO A 91 22.59 -6.29 36.63
N GLU A 92 23.59 -7.07 36.20
CA GLU A 92 25.00 -6.71 36.17
C GLU A 92 25.50 -6.31 34.77
N THR A 93 24.77 -6.63 33.69
CA THR A 93 25.19 -6.39 32.29
C THR A 93 23.99 -6.32 31.34
N GLN A 94 23.95 -5.24 30.55
CA GLN A 94 23.08 -5.10 29.37
C GLN A 94 23.97 -4.96 28.13
N ALA A 95 23.80 -5.83 27.14
CA ALA A 95 24.54 -5.77 25.88
C ALA A 95 23.72 -6.34 24.72
N VAL A 96 23.74 -5.69 23.56
CA VAL A 96 23.32 -6.30 22.29
C VAL A 96 24.53 -6.39 21.37
N LEU A 97 24.79 -7.59 20.84
CA LEU A 97 25.89 -7.86 19.92
C LEU A 97 25.34 -8.33 18.58
N LYS A 98 25.81 -7.71 17.49
CA LYS A 98 25.49 -8.11 16.10
C LYS A 98 26.70 -8.76 15.43
N TRP A 99 26.45 -9.76 14.59
CA TRP A 99 27.50 -10.39 13.79
C TRP A 99 27.85 -9.53 12.56
N SER A 100 29.09 -9.06 12.48
CA SER A 100 29.59 -8.33 11.32
C SER A 100 30.19 -9.30 10.31
N ALA A 101 29.49 -9.53 9.19
CA ALA A 101 29.96 -10.41 8.12
C ALA A 101 31.29 -9.95 7.48
N SER A 102 31.49 -8.64 7.34
CA SER A 102 32.71 -8.06 6.77
C SER A 102 33.95 -8.25 7.64
N SER A 103 33.81 -8.11 8.97
CA SER A 103 34.92 -8.29 9.92
C SER A 103 34.98 -9.68 10.56
N LYS A 104 34.00 -10.55 10.27
CA LYS A 104 33.83 -11.93 10.78
C LYS A 104 33.97 -12.02 12.29
N ARG A 105 33.25 -11.15 13.00
CA ARG A 105 33.18 -11.10 14.47
C ARG A 105 31.90 -10.43 14.97
N TRP A 106 31.52 -10.74 16.20
CA TRP A 106 30.52 -9.99 16.96
C TRP A 106 31.04 -8.61 17.34
N GLN A 107 30.17 -7.61 17.22
CA GLN A 107 30.42 -6.23 17.61
C GLN A 107 29.22 -5.70 18.42
N PRO A 108 29.40 -4.71 19.32
CA PRO A 108 28.27 -4.01 19.94
C PRO A 108 27.33 -3.42 18.88
N ALA A 109 26.03 -3.58 19.08
CA ALA A 109 25.03 -2.88 18.30
C ALA A 109 24.99 -1.38 18.68
N SER A 110 24.26 -0.58 17.91
CA SER A 110 24.00 0.85 18.19
C SER A 110 23.11 1.11 19.42
N PHE A 111 22.68 0.05 20.11
CA PHE A 111 21.70 0.10 21.20
C PHE A 111 21.95 -1.04 22.20
N ASN A 112 21.30 -0.94 23.36
CA ASN A 112 21.17 -2.01 24.34
C ASN A 112 19.70 -2.12 24.78
N LEU A 113 19.36 -3.11 25.61
CA LEU A 113 18.13 -3.05 26.40
C LEU A 113 18.18 -1.86 27.39
N PRO A 114 17.04 -1.27 27.78
CA PRO A 114 17.00 -0.28 28.84
C PRO A 114 17.54 -0.89 30.15
N PRO A 115 18.31 -0.14 30.96
CA PRO A 115 18.85 -0.65 32.24
C PRO A 115 17.79 -1.22 33.20
N GLU A 116 16.58 -0.66 33.15
CA GLU A 116 15.43 -1.06 33.96
C GLU A 116 14.81 -2.41 33.54
N VAL A 117 15.23 -2.99 32.41
CA VAL A 117 14.56 -4.11 31.73
C VAL A 117 15.49 -5.33 31.57
N PRO A 118 16.06 -5.89 32.65
CA PRO A 118 16.80 -7.13 32.55
C PRO A 118 15.85 -8.30 32.21
N ILE A 119 16.39 -9.32 31.54
CA ILE A 119 15.66 -10.53 31.14
C ILE A 119 15.48 -11.47 32.34
N VAL A 120 16.50 -11.53 33.20
CA VAL A 120 16.51 -12.30 34.46
C VAL A 120 16.79 -11.41 35.66
N ARG A 121 16.43 -11.88 36.85
CA ARG A 121 16.81 -11.30 38.14
C ARG A 121 18.22 -11.77 38.54
N ARG A 122 18.75 -11.25 39.65
CA ARG A 122 20.10 -11.58 40.16
C ARG A 122 20.26 -13.07 40.56
N ASP A 123 19.16 -13.74 40.85
CA ASP A 123 19.08 -15.18 41.12
C ASP A 123 18.94 -16.03 39.83
N GLY A 124 18.89 -15.40 38.65
CA GLY A 124 18.67 -16.05 37.36
C GLY A 124 17.21 -16.40 37.06
N THR A 125 16.27 -16.08 37.96
CA THR A 125 14.84 -16.30 37.70
C THR A 125 14.30 -15.29 36.70
N ASP A 126 13.25 -15.66 35.96
CA ASP A 126 12.61 -14.82 34.95
C ASP A 126 12.20 -13.44 35.54
N ASN A 127 12.46 -12.35 34.82
CA ASN A 127 12.05 -11.01 35.22
C ASN A 127 10.78 -10.51 34.48
N GLY A 128 10.20 -11.34 33.61
CA GLY A 128 8.96 -11.03 32.89
C GLY A 128 9.17 -10.33 31.55
N THR A 129 10.42 -10.14 31.12
CA THR A 129 10.76 -9.59 29.81
C THR A 129 10.31 -10.54 28.69
N ARG A 130 9.53 -10.04 27.73
CA ARG A 130 9.06 -10.79 26.55
C ARG A 130 9.35 -10.04 25.25
N PHE A 131 9.91 -10.75 24.27
CA PHE A 131 10.17 -10.24 22.92
C PHE A 131 9.07 -10.71 21.94
N VAL A 132 8.42 -9.76 21.26
CA VAL A 132 7.31 -10.02 20.32
C VAL A 132 7.15 -8.88 19.30
N ASP A 133 6.83 -9.20 18.04
CA ASP A 133 6.33 -8.22 17.07
C ASP A 133 4.81 -8.05 17.27
N ILE A 134 4.38 -6.83 17.63
CA ILE A 134 2.97 -6.48 17.76
C ILE A 134 2.43 -5.65 16.57
N ASN A 135 3.28 -4.94 15.84
CA ASN A 135 2.85 -4.03 14.77
C ASN A 135 2.86 -4.63 13.36
N LYS A 136 3.29 -5.89 13.20
CA LYS A 136 3.61 -6.50 11.88
C LYS A 136 4.71 -5.75 11.14
N GLY A 137 5.61 -5.11 11.88
CA GLY A 137 6.80 -4.47 11.33
C GLY A 137 8.03 -5.30 11.66
N ARG A 138 9.13 -5.00 10.97
CA ARG A 138 10.48 -5.60 11.15
C ARG A 138 11.12 -5.43 12.55
N PHE A 139 10.37 -5.18 13.61
CA PHE A 139 10.90 -4.67 14.87
C PHE A 139 10.45 -5.53 16.07
N SER A 140 11.40 -6.24 16.66
CA SER A 140 11.23 -6.98 17.92
C SER A 140 10.99 -6.03 19.10
N ARG A 141 9.91 -6.23 19.88
CA ARG A 141 9.50 -5.31 20.95
C ARG A 141 9.47 -5.99 22.32
N CYS A 142 9.80 -5.23 23.35
CA CYS A 142 9.97 -5.71 24.71
C CYS A 142 8.76 -5.38 25.60
N HIS A 143 8.34 -6.33 26.43
CA HIS A 143 7.39 -6.12 27.53
C HIS A 143 8.10 -6.38 28.87
N PRO A 144 8.59 -5.36 29.60
CA PRO A 144 8.92 -5.49 31.01
C PRO A 144 7.66 -5.49 31.89
N VAL A 145 7.53 -6.50 32.75
CA VAL A 145 6.46 -6.60 33.75
C VAL A 145 7.08 -6.53 35.15
N GLN A 146 7.49 -5.33 35.55
CA GLN A 146 8.05 -5.08 36.89
C GLN A 146 6.98 -5.11 38.00
N ARG A 147 7.43 -5.24 39.25
CA ARG A 147 6.56 -5.28 40.45
C ARG A 147 5.80 -3.97 40.73
N ALA A 148 6.34 -2.81 40.34
CA ALA A 148 5.72 -1.50 40.64
C ALA A 148 4.90 -0.93 39.47
N ALA A 149 5.36 -1.13 38.24
CA ALA A 149 4.74 -0.62 37.02
C ALA A 149 4.85 -1.64 35.88
N LEU A 150 4.05 -1.43 34.84
CA LEU A 150 4.14 -2.08 33.55
C LEU A 150 4.78 -1.08 32.58
N PHE A 151 5.64 -1.55 31.65
CA PHE A 151 5.98 -0.78 30.46
C PHE A 151 5.83 -1.66 29.21
N THR A 152 5.59 -1.03 28.07
CA THR A 152 5.64 -1.66 26.75
C THR A 152 6.41 -0.70 25.87
N GLU A 153 7.51 -1.15 25.28
CA GLU A 153 8.42 -0.28 24.53
C GLU A 153 8.64 -0.78 23.11
N ILE A 154 8.85 0.17 22.20
CA ILE A 154 9.17 -0.10 20.80
C ILE A 154 10.66 0.08 20.62
N TYR A 155 11.34 -0.94 20.07
CA TYR A 155 12.67 -0.74 19.51
C TYR A 155 12.58 -0.25 18.06
N ILE A 156 13.48 0.64 17.68
CA ILE A 156 13.68 1.09 16.30
C ILE A 156 15.15 0.85 15.94
N PRO A 157 15.47 -0.02 14.97
CA PRO A 157 16.85 -0.33 14.58
C PRO A 157 17.49 0.75 13.71
N GLN A 158 16.70 1.47 12.92
CA GLN A 158 17.16 2.43 11.92
C GLN A 158 16.26 3.66 11.92
N PRO A 159 16.79 4.87 11.62
CA PRO A 159 16.00 6.09 11.63
C PRO A 159 14.90 6.05 10.57
N ILE A 160 13.74 6.61 10.90
CA ILE A 160 12.58 6.76 10.02
C ILE A 160 11.96 8.11 10.37
N ASP A 161 11.89 9.07 9.45
CA ASP A 161 11.18 10.37 9.55
C ASP A 161 10.82 10.88 10.97
N GLY A 162 11.80 11.46 11.67
CA GLY A 162 11.63 12.01 13.01
C GLY A 162 11.76 11.00 14.16
N TRP A 163 11.96 9.72 13.85
CA TRP A 163 12.28 8.65 14.80
C TRP A 163 13.74 8.24 14.70
N PHE A 164 14.40 8.06 15.85
CA PHE A 164 15.81 7.72 15.95
C PHE A 164 16.02 6.25 16.35
N PRO A 165 17.17 5.62 16.01
CA PRO A 165 17.54 4.31 16.52
C PRO A 165 17.59 4.28 18.04
N GLY A 166 17.15 3.19 18.66
CA GLY A 166 17.03 3.05 20.11
C GLY A 166 15.68 2.51 20.53
N TRP A 167 15.34 2.64 21.81
CA TRP A 167 14.00 2.44 22.35
C TRP A 167 13.33 3.82 22.48
N PRO A 168 12.69 4.38 21.42
CA PRO A 168 12.35 5.80 21.41
C PRO A 168 10.92 6.07 21.87
N ARG A 169 10.16 5.02 22.24
CA ARG A 169 8.74 5.15 22.57
C ARG A 169 8.26 4.08 23.55
N GLU A 170 7.95 4.54 24.75
CA GLU A 170 6.96 3.93 25.63
C GLU A 170 5.58 3.99 24.95
N VAL A 171 4.88 2.87 24.96
CA VAL A 171 3.54 2.70 24.38
C VAL A 171 2.44 2.79 25.43
N MET A 172 2.76 2.27 26.61
CA MET A 172 1.87 2.18 27.74
C MET A 172 2.73 2.01 28.99
N ALA A 173 2.51 2.87 29.97
CA ALA A 173 2.92 2.65 31.35
C ALA A 173 1.81 3.03 32.31
N GLY A 174 1.89 2.50 33.52
CA GLY A 174 0.92 2.79 34.58
C GLY A 174 1.19 2.03 35.88
N PRO A 175 0.62 2.51 37.00
CA PRO A 175 0.72 1.83 38.28
C PRO A 175 -0.09 0.52 38.26
N ARG A 176 0.32 -0.46 39.07
CA ARG A 176 -0.40 -1.74 39.22
C ARG A 176 -1.83 -1.60 39.78
N THR A 177 -2.20 -0.43 40.28
CA THR A 177 -3.55 -0.09 40.77
C THR A 177 -4.51 0.40 39.67
N ASP A 178 -4.05 0.58 38.43
CA ASP A 178 -4.92 0.94 37.31
C ASP A 178 -5.89 -0.23 37.00
N PRO A 179 -7.22 -0.01 36.93
CA PRO A 179 -8.19 -1.06 36.62
C PRO A 179 -7.99 -1.71 35.23
N ASN A 180 -7.27 -1.05 34.32
CA ASN A 180 -6.90 -1.58 33.00
C ASN A 180 -5.49 -2.18 32.95
N ALA A 181 -4.74 -2.22 34.06
CA ALA A 181 -3.38 -2.75 34.09
C ALA A 181 -3.31 -4.19 33.54
N ILE A 182 -2.19 -4.51 32.88
CA ILE A 182 -1.92 -5.90 32.48
C ILE A 182 -1.59 -6.72 33.75
N PRO A 183 -2.24 -7.88 33.96
CA PRO A 183 -1.95 -8.78 35.07
C PRO A 183 -0.47 -9.17 35.18
N MET A 184 -0.01 -9.52 36.39
CA MET A 184 1.41 -9.85 36.57
C MET A 184 1.77 -11.20 35.93
N ILE A 185 2.53 -11.14 34.83
CA ILE A 185 3.05 -12.33 34.15
C ILE A 185 4.28 -12.94 34.83
N VAL A 186 4.88 -12.24 35.81
CA VAL A 186 5.90 -12.80 36.71
C VAL A 186 5.70 -12.29 38.15
N ARG A 187 5.85 -13.18 39.14
CA ARG A 187 5.64 -12.93 40.58
C ARG A 187 6.90 -13.12 41.44
N GLY A 188 6.74 -13.18 42.76
CA GLY A 188 7.78 -13.66 43.70
C GLY A 188 7.57 -15.14 44.02
N GLY A 189 8.61 -15.81 44.51
CA GLY A 189 8.62 -17.25 44.79
C GLY A 189 9.43 -18.05 43.77
N GLU A 190 9.57 -19.36 44.00
CA GLU A 190 10.41 -20.27 43.19
C GLU A 190 9.81 -20.59 41.81
N GLN A 191 8.48 -20.61 41.70
CA GLN A 191 7.76 -20.77 40.43
C GLN A 191 7.13 -19.44 40.05
N ASN A 192 7.93 -18.57 39.45
CA ASN A 192 7.58 -17.16 39.32
C ASN A 192 6.90 -16.76 38.00
N ASN A 193 6.86 -17.63 36.97
CA ASN A 193 6.36 -17.28 35.62
C ASN A 193 4.89 -17.67 35.44
N ASN A 194 4.03 -16.66 35.27
CA ASN A 194 2.58 -16.79 35.27
C ASN A 194 2.02 -16.68 33.84
N GLY A 195 1.91 -17.84 33.17
CA GLY A 195 0.87 -18.13 32.17
C GLY A 195 0.60 -17.07 31.09
N ALA A 196 1.63 -16.46 30.52
CA ALA A 196 1.49 -15.42 29.49
C ALA A 196 2.09 -15.84 28.14
N TRP A 197 1.32 -15.68 27.06
CA TRP A 197 1.74 -16.03 25.70
C TRP A 197 1.13 -15.08 24.65
N PHE A 198 1.69 -15.13 23.44
CA PHE A 198 1.23 -14.31 22.31
C PHE A 198 0.69 -15.21 21.20
N HIS A 199 -0.55 -14.98 20.76
CA HIS A 199 -1.19 -15.76 19.70
C HIS A 199 -2.33 -14.97 19.04
N SER A 200 -2.60 -15.19 17.75
CA SER A 200 -3.67 -14.52 16.98
C SER A 200 -3.71 -12.99 17.13
N ARG A 201 -2.56 -12.31 17.12
CA ARG A 201 -2.42 -10.86 17.40
C ARG A 201 -2.95 -10.40 18.78
N HIS A 202 -2.86 -11.26 19.79
CA HIS A 202 -3.21 -10.92 21.16
C HIS A 202 -2.12 -11.36 22.13
N LEU A 203 -1.93 -10.58 23.18
CA LEU A 203 -1.35 -11.05 24.44
C LEU A 203 -2.45 -11.73 25.24
N TRP A 204 -2.19 -12.97 25.65
CA TRP A 204 -3.04 -13.81 26.47
C TRP A 204 -2.38 -14.00 27.82
N ILE A 205 -3.13 -13.84 28.91
CA ILE A 205 -2.64 -14.10 30.27
C ILE A 205 -3.68 -14.93 31.02
N GLN A 206 -3.23 -16.04 31.60
CA GLN A 206 -4.03 -16.91 32.44
C GLN A 206 -3.30 -17.15 33.76
N ASN A 207 -3.80 -16.58 34.85
CA ASN A 207 -3.24 -16.72 36.19
C ASN A 207 -4.31 -16.46 37.27
N GLU A 208 -3.90 -16.38 38.53
CA GLU A 208 -4.79 -16.12 39.67
C GLU A 208 -5.42 -14.72 39.67
N ASP A 209 -4.83 -13.71 39.02
CA ASP A 209 -5.48 -12.41 38.83
C ASP A 209 -6.64 -12.52 37.83
N THR A 210 -6.49 -13.33 36.78
CA THR A 210 -7.49 -13.42 35.70
C THR A 210 -8.66 -14.34 36.04
N ALA A 211 -8.67 -14.99 37.21
CA ALA A 211 -9.73 -15.90 37.66
C ALA A 211 -11.13 -15.25 37.78
N HIS A 212 -11.21 -13.92 37.90
CA HIS A 212 -12.47 -13.18 37.92
C HIS A 212 -12.95 -12.72 36.52
N LEU A 213 -12.13 -12.91 35.47
CA LEU A 213 -12.42 -12.48 34.11
C LEU A 213 -13.20 -13.55 33.32
N PRO A 214 -13.97 -13.16 32.26
CA PRO A 214 -14.64 -14.11 31.39
C PRO A 214 -13.67 -15.12 30.76
N ASN A 215 -13.93 -16.41 30.95
CA ASN A 215 -13.06 -17.53 30.55
C ASN A 215 -11.72 -17.62 31.31
N LEU A 216 -11.58 -16.93 32.44
CA LEU A 216 -10.40 -16.93 33.33
C LEU A 216 -9.12 -16.34 32.70
N VAL A 217 -9.24 -15.50 31.66
CA VAL A 217 -8.11 -15.05 30.82
C VAL A 217 -8.24 -13.57 30.44
N ASP A 218 -7.17 -12.79 30.60
CA ASP A 218 -7.05 -11.45 29.98
C ASP A 218 -6.54 -11.59 28.53
N ARG A 219 -7.11 -10.78 27.63
CA ARG A 219 -6.84 -10.81 26.18
C ARG A 219 -6.72 -9.39 25.67
N ARG A 220 -5.48 -8.94 25.43
CA ARG A 220 -5.20 -7.62 24.86
C ARG A 220 -4.83 -7.78 23.39
N SER A 221 -5.64 -7.22 22.50
CA SER A 221 -5.30 -7.20 21.08
C SER A 221 -4.06 -6.33 20.85
N PHE A 222 -3.27 -6.63 19.82
CA PHE A 222 -2.12 -5.81 19.47
C PHE A 222 -2.54 -4.38 19.06
N ASP A 223 -3.77 -4.19 18.58
CA ASP A 223 -4.30 -2.89 18.21
C ASP A 223 -4.70 -2.06 19.46
N ASP A 224 -5.16 -2.73 20.53
CA ASP A 224 -5.37 -2.09 21.85
C ASP A 224 -4.03 -1.77 22.53
N LEU A 225 -3.06 -2.68 22.46
CA LEU A 225 -1.69 -2.45 22.94
C LEU A 225 -0.99 -1.31 22.18
N LEU A 226 -1.40 -0.99 20.95
CA LEU A 226 -0.83 0.09 20.12
C LEU A 226 -1.73 1.32 20.02
N ARG A 227 -2.80 1.41 20.82
CA ARG A 227 -3.79 2.49 20.71
C ARG A 227 -3.12 3.85 20.95
N GLY A 228 -3.28 4.79 20.02
CA GLY A 228 -2.64 6.11 20.06
C GLY A 228 -1.23 6.15 19.47
N ILE A 229 -0.71 5.03 18.98
CA ILE A 229 0.51 4.99 18.16
C ILE A 229 0.13 4.94 16.69
N LEU A 230 0.57 5.94 15.92
CA LEU A 230 0.55 5.87 14.46
C LEU A 230 1.51 4.76 14.01
N PRO A 231 1.11 3.87 13.09
CA PRO A 231 2.02 2.87 12.55
C PRO A 231 3.18 3.58 11.85
N LEU A 232 4.39 3.04 12.01
CA LEU A 232 5.54 3.46 11.21
C LEU A 232 5.24 3.21 9.71
N PRO A 233 5.74 4.07 8.80
CA PRO A 233 5.68 3.78 7.38
C PRO A 233 6.40 2.46 7.09
N LYS A 234 5.88 1.72 6.12
CA LYS A 234 6.46 0.45 5.65
C LYS A 234 7.52 0.74 4.59
N SER A 235 8.58 -0.07 4.52
CA SER A 235 9.41 -0.09 3.32
C SER A 235 8.58 -0.47 2.08
N PRO A 236 8.98 -0.07 0.86
CA PRO A 236 8.24 -0.38 -0.36
C PRO A 236 7.90 -1.87 -0.52
N GLN A 237 8.84 -2.76 -0.16
CA GLN A 237 8.64 -4.21 -0.23
C GLN A 237 7.70 -4.74 0.87
N GLU A 238 7.65 -4.14 2.05
CA GLU A 238 6.65 -4.47 3.08
C GLU A 238 5.26 -3.96 2.72
N SER A 239 5.19 -2.78 2.09
CA SER A 239 3.95 -2.22 1.54
C SER A 239 3.36 -3.20 0.52
N LEU A 240 4.16 -3.61 -0.47
CA LEU A 240 3.82 -4.59 -1.50
C LEU A 240 3.32 -5.93 -0.91
N ARG A 241 4.03 -6.51 0.06
CA ARG A 241 3.62 -7.75 0.76
C ARG A 241 2.29 -7.64 1.50
N SER A 242 1.82 -6.42 1.78
CA SER A 242 0.57 -6.18 2.51
C SER A 242 -0.62 -5.81 1.63
N MET A 243 -0.44 -5.82 0.30
CA MET A 243 -1.51 -5.58 -0.67
C MET A 243 -2.22 -6.90 -1.02
N GLU A 244 -3.55 -6.90 -0.93
CA GLU A 244 -4.41 -8.00 -1.38
C GLU A 244 -5.02 -7.68 -2.74
N PHE A 245 -5.09 -8.65 -3.64
CA PHE A 245 -5.58 -8.47 -5.01
C PHE A 245 -6.47 -9.63 -5.47
N LEU A 246 -7.29 -9.37 -6.49
CA LEU A 246 -8.19 -10.38 -7.06
C LEU A 246 -7.39 -11.48 -7.81
N PRO A 247 -7.90 -12.72 -7.86
CA PRO A 247 -7.29 -13.77 -8.68
C PRO A 247 -7.11 -13.34 -10.15
N GLY A 248 -5.95 -13.66 -10.72
CA GLY A 248 -5.59 -13.28 -12.09
C GLY A 248 -4.87 -11.93 -12.23
N TYR A 249 -4.66 -11.20 -11.13
CA TYR A 249 -3.83 -9.99 -11.09
C TYR A 249 -2.47 -10.29 -10.44
N ARG A 250 -1.48 -9.46 -10.75
CA ARG A 250 -0.20 -9.36 -10.05
C ARG A 250 0.11 -7.88 -9.80
N ILE A 251 1.02 -7.60 -8.87
CA ILE A 251 1.50 -6.25 -8.58
C ILE A 251 3.01 -6.26 -8.45
N GLU A 252 3.66 -5.26 -9.04
CA GLU A 252 5.11 -5.12 -9.18
C GLU A 252 5.51 -3.72 -8.70
N LEU A 253 6.64 -3.61 -8.00
CA LEU A 253 7.15 -2.34 -7.50
C LEU A 253 7.98 -1.66 -8.60
N MET A 254 7.39 -0.67 -9.27
CA MET A 254 8.00 -0.03 -10.45
C MET A 254 8.92 1.16 -10.10
N ALA A 255 8.63 1.86 -9.01
CA ALA A 255 9.40 3.00 -8.52
C ALA A 255 9.15 3.21 -7.01
N ALA A 256 10.14 3.73 -6.31
CA ALA A 256 10.11 4.16 -4.92
C ALA A 256 11.21 5.20 -4.68
N GLU A 257 11.32 5.73 -3.47
CA GLU A 257 12.41 6.60 -3.06
C GLU A 257 13.77 5.89 -3.28
N PRO A 258 14.80 6.56 -3.83
CA PRO A 258 14.88 7.99 -4.15
C PRO A 258 14.48 8.36 -5.59
N LEU A 259 13.98 7.41 -6.40
CA LEU A 259 13.58 7.69 -7.80
C LEU A 259 12.40 8.66 -7.85
N VAL A 260 11.47 8.53 -6.90
CA VAL A 260 10.26 9.34 -6.77
C VAL A 260 9.97 9.60 -5.28
N ALA A 261 9.38 10.74 -4.95
CA ALA A 261 8.91 11.11 -3.61
C ALA A 261 7.63 11.96 -3.72
N ASP A 262 6.68 11.77 -2.81
CA ASP A 262 5.37 12.48 -2.80
C ASP A 262 4.63 12.57 -4.16
N PRO A 263 4.52 11.47 -4.94
CA PRO A 263 3.88 11.52 -6.26
C PRO A 263 2.37 11.75 -6.16
N VAL A 264 1.88 12.79 -6.85
CA VAL A 264 0.44 13.13 -6.89
C VAL A 264 -0.21 12.98 -8.25
N ALA A 265 0.58 12.97 -9.33
CA ALA A 265 0.12 12.62 -10.68
C ALA A 265 1.29 12.06 -11.49
N PHE A 266 1.01 11.15 -12.42
CA PHE A 266 2.00 10.61 -13.34
C PHE A 266 1.38 10.38 -14.73
N GLU A 267 2.19 10.32 -15.78
CA GLU A 267 1.77 10.07 -17.16
C GLU A 267 2.95 9.53 -17.99
N TRP A 268 2.70 8.75 -19.04
CA TRP A 268 3.75 8.25 -19.94
C TRP A 268 3.85 9.11 -21.21
N ASP A 269 5.07 9.30 -21.70
CA ASP A 269 5.32 9.82 -23.06
C ASP A 269 5.54 8.70 -24.09
N GLU A 270 5.69 9.07 -25.35
CA GLU A 270 5.93 8.15 -26.47
C GLU A 270 7.29 7.43 -26.43
N ALA A 271 8.23 7.90 -25.61
CA ALA A 271 9.51 7.23 -25.36
C ALA A 271 9.42 6.21 -24.21
N GLY A 272 8.29 6.14 -23.51
CA GLY A 272 8.06 5.24 -22.37
C GLY A 272 8.54 5.80 -21.02
N ARG A 273 9.00 7.06 -20.99
CA ARG A 273 9.41 7.72 -19.74
C ARG A 273 8.18 7.99 -18.88
N LEU A 274 8.29 7.71 -17.58
CA LEU A 274 7.22 7.96 -16.63
C LEU A 274 7.39 9.35 -16.03
N TRP A 275 6.63 10.32 -16.53
CA TRP A 275 6.59 11.67 -15.98
C TRP A 275 5.78 11.69 -14.70
N VAL A 276 6.26 12.42 -13.68
CA VAL A 276 5.64 12.49 -12.35
C VAL A 276 5.64 13.94 -11.84
N ALA A 277 4.49 14.41 -11.35
CA ALA A 277 4.39 15.58 -10.51
C ALA A 277 4.45 15.16 -9.03
N GLU A 278 5.35 15.79 -8.29
CA GLU A 278 5.60 15.57 -6.86
C GLU A 278 5.17 16.80 -6.07
N MET A 279 4.46 16.60 -4.96
CA MET A 279 3.94 17.67 -4.09
C MET A 279 4.66 17.67 -2.73
N ALA A 280 5.98 17.75 -2.75
CA ALA A 280 6.82 17.72 -1.54
C ALA A 280 6.64 18.95 -0.61
N ASP A 281 5.88 19.96 -1.04
CA ASP A 281 5.43 21.09 -0.22
C ASP A 281 4.10 20.82 0.53
N TYR A 282 3.42 19.70 0.32
CA TYR A 282 2.16 19.42 1.00
C TYR A 282 2.36 19.16 2.51
N PRO A 283 1.52 19.73 3.42
CA PRO A 283 0.42 20.66 3.19
C PRO A 283 0.76 22.14 3.45
N LEU A 284 1.99 22.47 3.87
CA LEU A 284 2.33 23.76 4.49
C LEU A 284 3.50 24.50 3.83
N GLY A 285 4.07 24.01 2.73
CA GLY A 285 5.35 24.46 2.18
C GLY A 285 6.55 23.81 2.88
N LEU A 286 7.73 23.87 2.23
CA LEU A 286 8.98 23.31 2.77
C LEU A 286 9.38 23.93 4.12
N ASP A 287 9.07 25.21 4.33
CA ASP A 287 9.33 25.97 5.56
C ASP A 287 8.15 25.99 6.54
N GLY A 288 7.04 25.32 6.21
CA GLY A 288 5.79 25.38 6.96
C GLY A 288 5.01 26.70 6.82
N LYS A 289 5.38 27.59 5.89
CA LYS A 289 4.72 28.89 5.62
C LYS A 289 4.42 29.12 4.12
N GLY A 290 4.53 28.08 3.30
CA GLY A 290 4.19 28.08 1.89
C GLY A 290 5.37 28.14 0.92
N GLU A 291 6.62 27.93 1.36
CA GLU A 291 7.76 27.78 0.44
C GLU A 291 7.51 26.65 -0.58
N PRO A 292 7.54 26.93 -1.90
CA PRO A 292 7.34 25.93 -2.94
C PRO A 292 8.40 24.84 -2.91
N GLY A 293 7.96 23.59 -3.03
CA GLY A 293 8.83 22.41 -3.03
C GLY A 293 8.43 21.35 -4.06
N GLY A 294 7.31 21.55 -4.74
CA GLY A 294 6.86 20.67 -5.80
C GLY A 294 7.77 20.72 -7.03
N ARG A 295 7.73 19.62 -7.78
CA ARG A 295 8.58 19.39 -8.95
C ARG A 295 7.94 18.44 -9.94
N VAL A 296 8.40 18.52 -11.19
CA VAL A 296 8.15 17.53 -12.23
C VAL A 296 9.46 16.83 -12.55
N ARG A 297 9.41 15.50 -12.58
CA ARG A 297 10.50 14.63 -13.00
C ARG A 297 10.02 13.65 -14.06
N TRP A 298 10.94 12.96 -14.73
CA TRP A 298 10.64 11.69 -15.39
C TRP A 298 11.53 10.58 -14.86
N LEU A 299 11.02 9.34 -14.98
CA LEU A 299 11.76 8.13 -14.72
C LEU A 299 12.02 7.36 -16.02
N GLU A 300 13.17 6.71 -16.10
CA GLU A 300 13.60 5.91 -17.26
C GLU A 300 14.02 4.51 -16.82
N ASP A 301 13.75 3.51 -17.66
CA ASP A 301 14.40 2.21 -17.62
C ASP A 301 15.60 2.28 -18.58
N ARG A 302 16.82 2.35 -18.04
CA ARG A 302 18.05 2.42 -18.84
C ARG A 302 18.68 1.06 -19.10
N ASN A 303 18.24 0.01 -18.42
CA ASN A 303 18.82 -1.33 -18.53
C ASN A 303 17.96 -2.30 -19.39
N GLY A 304 16.67 -2.02 -19.56
CA GLY A 304 15.73 -2.76 -20.38
C GLY A 304 15.02 -3.93 -19.69
N ASP A 305 15.06 -4.02 -18.35
CA ASP A 305 14.37 -5.07 -17.58
C ASP A 305 12.88 -4.77 -17.30
N GLY A 306 12.42 -3.56 -17.65
CA GLY A 306 11.06 -3.07 -17.46
C GLY A 306 10.86 -2.29 -16.15
N GLY A 307 11.85 -2.23 -15.27
CA GLY A 307 11.83 -1.41 -14.05
C GLY A 307 12.46 -0.04 -14.28
N TYR A 308 11.94 0.99 -13.61
CA TYR A 308 12.57 2.31 -13.65
C TYR A 308 13.83 2.32 -12.77
N ASP A 309 14.97 2.72 -13.33
CA ASP A 309 16.28 2.75 -12.64
C ASP A 309 16.94 4.13 -12.63
N HIS A 310 16.44 5.06 -13.45
CA HIS A 310 16.91 6.45 -13.51
C HIS A 310 15.78 7.44 -13.25
N SER A 311 16.17 8.63 -12.77
CA SER A 311 15.26 9.71 -12.41
C SER A 311 15.90 11.06 -12.71
N THR A 312 15.20 11.91 -13.45
CA THR A 312 15.67 13.25 -13.86
C THR A 312 14.67 14.30 -13.40
N VAL A 313 15.09 15.22 -12.52
CA VAL A 313 14.28 16.39 -12.15
C VAL A 313 14.31 17.38 -13.32
N PHE A 314 13.16 17.54 -13.97
CA PHE A 314 13.01 18.36 -15.16
C PHE A 314 12.69 19.82 -14.82
N LEU A 315 11.82 20.05 -13.83
CA LEU A 315 11.46 21.38 -13.34
C LEU A 315 11.13 21.32 -11.85
N ASP A 316 11.66 22.23 -11.05
CA ASP A 316 11.39 22.37 -9.62
C ASP A 316 10.86 23.78 -9.26
N GLY A 317 10.71 24.06 -7.96
CA GLY A 317 10.15 25.34 -7.47
C GLY A 317 8.65 25.53 -7.75
N LEU A 318 7.91 24.47 -8.07
CA LEU A 318 6.48 24.53 -8.36
C LEU A 318 5.67 24.56 -7.07
N ALA A 319 4.77 25.52 -6.92
CA ALA A 319 3.88 25.61 -5.76
C ALA A 319 2.72 24.60 -5.86
N PHE A 320 2.81 23.51 -5.10
CA PHE A 320 1.80 22.45 -4.98
C PHE A 320 1.25 21.97 -6.34
N PRO A 321 2.09 21.40 -7.22
CA PRO A 321 1.66 20.89 -8.53
C PRO A 321 0.73 19.67 -8.35
N THR A 322 -0.26 19.55 -9.22
CA THR A 322 -1.38 18.59 -9.11
C THR A 322 -1.59 17.72 -10.34
N GLY A 323 -0.76 17.90 -11.37
CA GLY A 323 -0.97 17.27 -12.67
C GLY A 323 0.21 17.50 -13.60
N VAL A 324 0.52 16.45 -14.35
CA VAL A 324 1.58 16.39 -15.37
C VAL A 324 0.99 15.71 -16.60
N MET A 325 1.31 16.19 -17.80
CA MET A 325 0.91 15.57 -19.06
C MET A 325 1.92 15.92 -20.16
N PRO A 326 2.70 14.95 -20.68
CA PRO A 326 3.55 15.14 -21.85
C PRO A 326 2.75 15.70 -23.03
N TRP A 327 3.31 16.69 -23.71
CA TRP A 327 2.67 17.41 -24.81
C TRP A 327 3.72 18.03 -25.73
N ARG A 328 3.81 17.53 -26.96
CA ARG A 328 4.83 17.91 -27.95
C ARG A 328 6.25 17.73 -27.38
N ASP A 329 7.11 18.72 -27.56
CA ASP A 329 8.49 18.84 -27.09
C ASP A 329 8.62 19.17 -25.59
N GLY A 330 7.56 19.01 -24.81
CA GLY A 330 7.57 19.34 -23.38
C GLY A 330 6.39 18.78 -22.62
N VAL A 331 5.94 19.50 -21.59
CA VAL A 331 4.96 19.02 -20.62
C VAL A 331 3.99 20.12 -20.19
N LEU A 332 2.71 19.74 -20.03
CA LEU A 332 1.68 20.56 -19.41
C LEU A 332 1.62 20.26 -17.92
N ILE A 333 1.63 21.32 -17.09
CA ILE A 333 1.66 21.22 -15.63
C ILE A 333 0.48 22.00 -15.06
N SER A 334 -0.30 21.40 -14.15
CA SER A 334 -1.23 22.16 -13.31
C SER A 334 -0.58 22.47 -11.97
N ALA A 335 -0.38 23.76 -11.68
CA ALA A 335 0.10 24.26 -10.40
C ALA A 335 -0.63 25.58 -10.13
N ALA A 336 -1.70 25.53 -9.33
CA ALA A 336 -2.56 26.71 -9.11
C ALA A 336 -1.70 27.89 -8.58
N PRO A 337 -1.86 29.11 -9.15
CA PRO A 337 -3.00 29.59 -9.95
C PRO A 337 -2.95 29.30 -11.46
N ASP A 338 -1.97 28.54 -11.96
CA ASP A 338 -1.63 28.47 -13.39
C ASP A 338 -1.68 27.05 -14.02
N ILE A 339 -1.85 27.03 -15.34
CA ILE A 339 -1.47 25.92 -16.21
C ILE A 339 -0.23 26.37 -16.99
N LEU A 340 0.88 25.66 -16.79
CA LEU A 340 2.15 25.92 -17.44
C LEU A 340 2.35 24.99 -18.64
N PHE A 341 3.14 25.44 -19.61
CA PHE A 341 3.87 24.58 -20.54
C PHE A 341 5.36 24.83 -20.32
N ALA A 342 6.12 23.76 -20.08
CA ALA A 342 7.56 23.79 -19.92
C ALA A 342 8.22 22.80 -20.90
N ARG A 343 9.38 23.16 -21.43
CA ARG A 343 10.17 22.34 -22.38
C ARG A 343 11.67 22.51 -22.13
N ASP A 344 12.43 21.55 -22.65
CA ASP A 344 13.88 21.52 -22.74
C ASP A 344 14.24 21.78 -24.23
N THR A 345 15.03 22.81 -24.53
CA THR A 345 15.41 23.16 -25.91
C THR A 345 16.87 22.85 -26.27
N ASP A 346 17.72 22.46 -25.31
CA ASP A 346 19.13 22.12 -25.54
C ASP A 346 19.49 20.62 -25.33
N GLY A 347 18.62 19.88 -24.66
CA GLY A 347 18.71 18.44 -24.43
C GLY A 347 19.43 18.03 -23.14
N ASP A 348 19.65 18.94 -22.18
CA ASP A 348 20.31 18.62 -20.91
C ASP A 348 19.43 17.83 -19.91
N GLY A 349 18.12 17.72 -20.18
CA GLY A 349 17.15 17.05 -19.32
C GLY A 349 16.37 17.98 -18.37
N ARG A 350 16.52 19.30 -18.49
CA ARG A 350 15.86 20.31 -17.65
C ARG A 350 15.06 21.30 -18.49
N ALA A 351 14.01 21.86 -17.89
CA ALA A 351 13.24 22.91 -18.52
C ALA A 351 14.01 24.24 -18.54
N ASP A 352 14.39 24.70 -19.74
CA ASP A 352 14.98 26.01 -19.99
C ASP A 352 13.92 27.07 -20.36
N GLU A 353 12.80 26.64 -20.95
CA GLU A 353 11.63 27.46 -21.22
C GLU A 353 10.40 27.02 -20.38
N SER A 354 9.73 28.00 -19.78
CA SER A 354 8.43 27.83 -19.13
C SER A 354 7.51 29.01 -19.41
N ARG A 355 6.23 28.74 -19.73
CA ARG A 355 5.22 29.76 -20.01
C ARG A 355 3.85 29.43 -19.42
N VAL A 356 3.19 30.45 -18.87
CA VAL A 356 1.78 30.36 -18.45
C VAL A 356 0.87 30.30 -19.67
N LEU A 357 0.09 29.23 -19.79
CA LEU A 357 -0.97 29.09 -20.81
C LEU A 357 -2.30 29.68 -20.33
N PHE A 358 -2.62 29.49 -19.06
CA PHE A 358 -3.87 29.92 -18.43
C PHE A 358 -3.60 30.23 -16.96
N THR A 359 -4.21 31.31 -16.44
CA THR A 359 -4.02 31.77 -15.06
C THR A 359 -5.36 32.10 -14.40
N GLY A 360 -5.38 32.22 -13.07
CA GLY A 360 -6.57 32.61 -12.30
C GLY A 360 -7.42 31.44 -11.81
N PHE A 361 -6.84 30.24 -11.75
CA PHE A 361 -7.40 29.12 -10.99
C PHE A 361 -7.32 29.43 -9.49
N GLY A 362 -8.35 29.03 -8.74
CA GLY A 362 -8.36 29.21 -7.29
C GLY A 362 -7.36 28.27 -6.61
N GLU A 363 -6.49 28.83 -5.78
CA GLU A 363 -5.52 28.06 -4.99
C GLU A 363 -6.23 27.23 -3.90
N GLY A 364 -7.02 27.88 -3.05
CA GLY A 364 -7.89 27.22 -2.07
C GLY A 364 -7.22 26.11 -1.24
N ASN A 365 -7.95 25.03 -0.96
CA ASN A 365 -7.37 23.81 -0.41
C ASN A 365 -6.61 23.06 -1.53
N HIS A 366 -5.35 22.68 -1.29
CA HIS A 366 -4.49 21.92 -2.21
C HIS A 366 -5.16 20.66 -2.76
N GLN A 367 -5.93 19.94 -1.93
CA GLN A 367 -6.70 18.75 -2.32
C GLN A 367 -7.86 19.03 -3.30
N HIS A 368 -8.22 20.30 -3.49
CA HIS A 368 -9.40 20.78 -4.22
C HIS A 368 -9.01 21.67 -5.43
N ARG A 369 -7.72 21.73 -5.78
CA ARG A 369 -7.17 22.44 -6.96
C ARG A 369 -7.45 21.69 -8.27
N MET A 370 -7.32 22.38 -9.41
CA MET A 370 -7.48 21.74 -10.72
C MET A 370 -6.43 20.67 -10.96
N ASN A 371 -6.79 19.59 -11.66
CA ASN A 371 -5.91 18.43 -11.83
C ASN A 371 -6.34 17.48 -12.97
N GLY A 372 -5.50 16.47 -13.22
CA GLY A 372 -5.81 15.29 -14.02
C GLY A 372 -6.23 15.61 -15.45
N PHE A 373 -5.25 16.04 -16.25
CA PHE A 373 -5.44 16.32 -17.66
C PHE A 373 -5.72 15.05 -18.49
N GLU A 374 -6.55 15.17 -19.51
CA GLU A 374 -6.90 14.08 -20.42
C GLU A 374 -7.12 14.59 -21.85
N TYR A 375 -6.65 13.87 -22.86
CA TYR A 375 -6.82 14.27 -24.26
C TYR A 375 -8.17 13.80 -24.81
N GLY A 376 -8.98 14.71 -25.31
CA GLY A 376 -10.25 14.39 -25.97
C GLY A 376 -10.08 14.09 -27.45
N LEU A 377 -11.00 13.28 -27.99
CA LEU A 377 -11.09 12.97 -29.43
C LEU A 377 -11.31 14.19 -30.34
N ASP A 378 -11.58 15.38 -29.77
CA ASP A 378 -11.80 16.64 -30.48
C ASP A 378 -10.58 17.60 -30.46
N ASN A 379 -9.40 17.08 -30.10
CA ASN A 379 -8.15 17.83 -29.95
C ASN A 379 -8.28 18.99 -28.94
N TRP A 380 -8.90 18.68 -27.80
CA TRP A 380 -8.93 19.53 -26.61
C TRP A 380 -8.36 18.74 -25.43
N VAL A 381 -7.59 19.41 -24.56
CA VAL A 381 -7.21 18.88 -23.26
C VAL A 381 -8.34 19.19 -22.27
N TYR A 382 -8.78 18.21 -21.50
CA TYR A 382 -9.81 18.34 -20.47
C TYR A 382 -9.16 18.30 -19.09
N GLY A 383 -9.76 18.95 -18.09
CA GLY A 383 -9.28 18.90 -16.71
C GLY A 383 -10.42 18.91 -15.70
N ALA A 384 -10.17 18.30 -14.55
CA ALA A 384 -11.02 18.44 -13.36
C ALA A 384 -10.75 19.81 -12.71
N ASN A 385 -11.79 20.53 -12.33
CA ASN A 385 -11.65 21.81 -11.63
C ASN A 385 -11.24 21.63 -10.16
N GLY A 386 -11.62 20.52 -9.54
CA GLY A 386 -11.69 20.47 -8.09
C GLY A 386 -12.83 21.36 -7.57
N ASP A 387 -12.70 21.84 -6.35
CA ASP A 387 -13.69 22.70 -5.68
C ASP A 387 -13.22 24.14 -5.45
N SER A 388 -11.95 24.47 -5.74
CA SER A 388 -11.40 25.83 -5.57
C SER A 388 -11.92 26.85 -6.61
N GLY A 389 -12.34 26.42 -7.81
CA GLY A 389 -12.92 27.30 -8.83
C GLY A 389 -11.91 28.24 -9.49
N GLY A 390 -12.36 29.44 -9.88
CA GLY A 390 -11.50 30.45 -10.51
C GLY A 390 -12.17 31.25 -11.62
N VAL A 391 -11.49 32.30 -12.08
CA VAL A 391 -11.88 33.12 -13.25
C VAL A 391 -10.71 33.14 -14.22
N ILE A 392 -10.69 32.14 -15.09
CA ILE A 392 -9.52 31.77 -15.88
C ILE A 392 -9.29 32.78 -17.00
N SER A 393 -8.11 33.37 -17.02
CA SER A 393 -7.61 34.25 -18.07
C SER A 393 -6.70 33.47 -19.01
N SER A 394 -6.84 33.70 -20.32
CA SER A 394 -5.89 33.17 -21.32
C SER A 394 -5.01 34.35 -21.79
N PRO A 395 -3.69 34.36 -21.52
CA PRO A 395 -2.80 35.48 -21.85
C PRO A 395 -2.89 35.92 -23.31
N GLY A 396 -2.75 37.23 -23.55
CA GLY A 396 -2.89 37.83 -24.88
C GLY A 396 -4.31 37.86 -25.48
N SER A 397 -5.25 37.03 -25.01
CA SER A 397 -6.61 36.94 -25.60
C SER A 397 -7.64 37.90 -24.99
N GLY A 398 -7.40 38.42 -23.79
CA GLY A 398 -8.37 39.17 -22.98
C GLY A 398 -9.59 38.36 -22.48
N ARG A 399 -9.72 37.08 -22.85
CA ARG A 399 -10.87 36.24 -22.49
C ARG A 399 -10.79 35.78 -21.05
N ARG A 400 -11.90 35.93 -20.32
CA ARG A 400 -12.07 35.49 -18.92
C ARG A 400 -13.21 34.48 -18.80
N VAL A 401 -13.00 33.36 -18.12
CA VAL A 401 -13.98 32.27 -18.00
C VAL A 401 -14.12 31.85 -16.53
N ASN A 402 -15.28 32.11 -15.93
CA ASN A 402 -15.59 31.59 -14.59
C ASN A 402 -15.89 30.08 -14.67
N ILE A 403 -15.18 29.28 -13.87
CA ILE A 403 -15.31 27.82 -13.83
C ILE A 403 -16.05 27.30 -12.59
N ARG A 404 -16.56 28.15 -11.69
CA ARG A 404 -17.29 27.71 -10.49
C ARG A 404 -18.42 26.73 -10.84
N GLY A 405 -18.39 25.53 -10.24
CA GLY A 405 -19.40 24.50 -10.51
C GLY A 405 -19.32 23.89 -11.92
N ARG A 406 -18.17 23.98 -12.58
CA ARG A 406 -17.88 23.45 -13.92
C ARG A 406 -16.50 22.81 -13.96
N ASP A 407 -16.34 21.74 -14.74
CA ASP A 407 -15.01 21.33 -15.21
C ASP A 407 -14.61 22.21 -16.40
N PHE A 408 -13.43 21.98 -16.98
CA PHE A 408 -12.94 22.78 -18.11
C PHE A 408 -12.28 21.95 -19.20
N ARG A 409 -12.05 22.62 -20.34
CA ARG A 409 -11.21 22.16 -21.42
C ARG A 409 -10.48 23.32 -22.09
N PHE A 410 -9.30 23.04 -22.63
CA PHE A 410 -8.47 24.03 -23.31
C PHE A 410 -7.76 23.47 -24.55
N ARG A 411 -7.27 24.39 -25.40
CA ARG A 411 -6.30 24.10 -26.46
C ARG A 411 -4.99 24.83 -26.15
N PRO A 412 -3.88 24.11 -25.88
CA PRO A 412 -2.59 24.75 -25.58
C PRO A 412 -2.06 25.64 -26.71
N ASP A 413 -2.30 25.24 -27.97
CA ASP A 413 -1.82 25.96 -29.16
C ASP A 413 -2.53 27.29 -29.40
N THR A 414 -3.86 27.32 -29.25
CA THR A 414 -4.68 28.48 -29.62
C THR A 414 -5.15 29.30 -28.42
N LEU A 415 -4.65 28.97 -27.21
CA LEU A 415 -5.09 29.48 -25.91
C LEU A 415 -6.62 29.56 -25.76
N ALA A 416 -7.35 28.62 -26.38
CA ALA A 416 -8.80 28.61 -26.33
C ALA A 416 -9.25 27.87 -25.08
N PHE A 417 -10.06 28.51 -24.24
CA PHE A 417 -10.60 27.94 -22.99
C PHE A 417 -12.13 27.85 -23.01
N GLN A 418 -12.71 26.79 -22.44
CA GLN A 418 -14.16 26.59 -22.32
C GLN A 418 -14.55 25.80 -21.06
N THR A 419 -15.71 26.12 -20.48
CA THR A 419 -16.32 25.28 -19.43
C THR A 419 -16.88 23.98 -20.00
N GLN A 420 -16.83 22.92 -19.20
CA GLN A 420 -17.40 21.61 -19.46
C GLN A 420 -18.39 21.21 -18.35
N THR A 421 -19.33 20.33 -18.68
CA THR A 421 -20.27 19.74 -17.72
C THR A 421 -19.52 19.01 -16.61
N GLY A 422 -19.64 19.50 -15.39
CA GLY A 422 -19.22 18.74 -14.22
C GLY A 422 -18.93 19.61 -13.01
N GLN A 423 -18.37 18.94 -12.01
CA GLN A 423 -17.37 19.46 -11.09
C GLN A 423 -16.80 18.18 -10.50
N THR A 424 -15.63 17.81 -11.02
CA THR A 424 -14.88 16.61 -10.66
C THR A 424 -13.81 17.01 -9.66
N GLN A 425 -13.65 16.23 -8.58
CA GLN A 425 -12.61 16.52 -7.60
C GLN A 425 -11.24 16.01 -8.06
N TYR A 426 -11.16 14.75 -8.51
CA TYR A 426 -9.91 14.09 -8.86
C TYR A 426 -9.95 13.42 -10.25
N GLY A 427 -9.37 14.06 -11.26
CA GLY A 427 -9.17 13.50 -12.60
C GLY A 427 -10.45 13.31 -13.41
N ARG A 428 -10.56 14.02 -14.53
CA ARG A 428 -11.68 13.87 -15.46
C ARG A 428 -11.28 12.90 -16.57
N ARG A 429 -11.75 11.66 -16.52
CA ARG A 429 -11.34 10.58 -17.44
C ARG A 429 -12.37 10.30 -18.53
N ARG A 430 -11.90 9.71 -19.64
CA ARG A 430 -12.69 9.32 -20.82
C ARG A 430 -12.58 7.81 -21.03
N ASP A 431 -13.66 7.12 -21.43
CA ASP A 431 -13.55 5.77 -22.00
C ASP A 431 -13.32 5.82 -23.52
N ASP A 432 -13.04 4.67 -24.15
CA ASP A 432 -12.76 4.59 -25.59
C ASP A 432 -13.89 5.15 -26.46
N TRP A 433 -15.15 4.99 -26.02
CA TRP A 433 -16.36 5.47 -26.71
C TRP A 433 -16.62 6.97 -26.57
N GLY A 434 -15.87 7.68 -25.71
CA GLY A 434 -15.98 9.13 -25.53
C GLY A 434 -16.91 9.57 -24.40
N ASN A 435 -17.38 8.63 -23.57
CA ASN A 435 -18.09 8.94 -22.33
C ASN A 435 -17.11 9.52 -21.32
N TRP A 436 -17.57 10.47 -20.50
CA TRP A 436 -16.73 11.19 -19.54
C TRP A 436 -17.12 10.88 -18.10
N PHE A 437 -16.13 10.64 -17.25
CA PHE A 437 -16.32 10.24 -15.86
C PHE A 437 -15.63 11.23 -14.91
N GLY A 438 -16.15 11.31 -13.70
CA GLY A 438 -15.55 12.06 -12.59
C GLY A 438 -15.93 11.41 -11.26
N ASN A 439 -15.27 11.83 -10.18
CA ASN A 439 -15.45 11.31 -8.82
C ASN A 439 -15.21 12.44 -7.79
N ASN A 440 -15.42 12.11 -6.51
CA ASN A 440 -14.99 12.90 -5.35
C ASN A 440 -14.80 11.99 -4.13
N ASN A 441 -14.27 12.55 -3.03
CA ASN A 441 -14.04 11.86 -1.75
C ASN A 441 -15.17 10.89 -1.32
N PRO A 442 -16.46 11.28 -1.30
CA PRO A 442 -17.55 10.37 -0.92
C PRO A 442 -18.10 9.47 -2.05
N SER A 443 -17.65 9.58 -3.30
CA SER A 443 -18.24 8.85 -4.43
C SER A 443 -17.19 8.38 -5.45
N LEU A 444 -17.00 7.06 -5.53
CA LEU A 444 -16.03 6.38 -6.41
C LEU A 444 -16.13 6.79 -7.89
N GLY A 445 -17.31 7.13 -8.39
CA GLY A 445 -17.45 7.72 -9.71
C GLY A 445 -18.87 7.89 -10.23
N TRP A 446 -19.01 8.76 -11.22
CA TRP A 446 -20.23 9.00 -11.99
C TRP A 446 -19.90 9.22 -13.47
N HIS A 447 -20.85 8.88 -14.35
CA HIS A 447 -20.84 9.23 -15.77
C HIS A 447 -21.49 10.63 -15.97
N TYR A 448 -20.84 11.49 -16.75
CA TYR A 448 -21.39 12.71 -17.33
C TYR A 448 -22.14 12.43 -18.64
N THR A 449 -23.42 12.09 -18.55
CA THR A 449 -24.24 11.66 -19.70
C THR A 449 -24.59 12.77 -20.71
N GLN A 450 -24.24 14.04 -20.43
CA GLN A 450 -24.60 15.19 -21.27
C GLN A 450 -23.44 16.19 -21.42
N PRO A 451 -22.73 16.17 -22.57
CA PRO A 451 -21.67 17.14 -22.87
C PRO A 451 -22.22 18.57 -22.94
N GLY A 452 -21.59 19.49 -22.20
CA GLY A 452 -22.15 20.83 -21.97
C GLY A 452 -22.19 21.70 -23.23
N HIS A 453 -21.38 21.37 -24.24
CA HIS A 453 -21.37 22.08 -25.51
C HIS A 453 -22.62 21.82 -26.37
N TYR A 454 -23.34 20.71 -26.18
CA TYR A 454 -24.64 20.49 -26.82
C TYR A 454 -25.74 21.28 -26.12
N LEU A 455 -25.76 21.26 -24.78
CA LEU A 455 -26.73 22.00 -23.98
C LEU A 455 -26.66 23.52 -24.25
N ARG A 456 -25.45 24.06 -24.44
CA ARG A 456 -25.24 25.48 -24.83
C ARG A 456 -25.87 25.88 -26.17
N ARG A 457 -26.26 24.94 -27.05
CA ARG A 457 -26.92 25.26 -28.32
C ARG A 457 -28.40 25.63 -28.15
N ASN A 458 -29.02 25.28 -27.02
CA ASN A 458 -30.38 25.67 -26.68
C ASN A 458 -30.44 26.15 -25.22
N PRO A 459 -30.26 27.46 -24.95
CA PRO A 459 -30.25 28.00 -23.59
C PRO A 459 -31.61 27.89 -22.88
N HIS A 460 -32.70 27.60 -23.60
CA HIS A 460 -34.03 27.40 -23.03
C HIS A 460 -34.31 25.92 -22.67
N PHE A 461 -33.42 24.99 -23.02
CA PHE A 461 -33.57 23.58 -22.66
C PHE A 461 -33.16 23.33 -21.21
N ILE A 462 -34.15 23.01 -20.36
CA ILE A 462 -33.92 22.61 -18.97
C ILE A 462 -33.39 21.17 -18.97
N ALA A 463 -32.07 21.04 -18.97
CA ALA A 463 -31.40 19.76 -18.93
C ALA A 463 -31.61 19.04 -17.57
N PRO A 464 -31.85 17.71 -17.56
CA PRO A 464 -31.84 16.92 -16.33
C PRO A 464 -30.41 16.87 -15.75
N SER A 465 -30.27 16.32 -14.54
CA SER A 465 -28.93 16.12 -13.94
C SER A 465 -28.00 15.38 -14.91
N PRO A 466 -26.84 15.96 -15.26
CA PRO A 466 -25.91 15.32 -16.17
C PRO A 466 -25.06 14.24 -15.49
N ARG A 467 -25.14 14.10 -14.16
CA ARG A 467 -24.39 13.09 -13.40
C ARG A 467 -25.26 11.86 -13.17
N ARG A 468 -24.75 10.69 -13.53
CA ARG A 468 -25.31 9.38 -13.16
C ARG A 468 -24.27 8.60 -12.37
N SER A 469 -24.56 8.26 -11.11
CA SER A 469 -23.68 7.42 -10.29
C SER A 469 -23.37 6.11 -11.00
N LEU A 470 -22.12 5.64 -10.92
CA LEU A 470 -21.76 4.30 -11.41
C LEU A 470 -22.22 3.19 -10.46
N GLY A 471 -22.40 3.52 -9.17
CA GLY A 471 -22.95 2.61 -8.17
C GLY A 471 -24.41 2.92 -7.87
N ASN A 472 -25.31 1.98 -8.17
CA ASN A 472 -26.58 1.83 -7.46
C ASN A 472 -26.31 0.99 -6.20
N TYR A 473 -25.83 1.63 -5.14
CA TYR A 473 -25.78 1.01 -3.82
C TYR A 473 -27.09 1.29 -3.10
N ASP A 474 -27.96 0.29 -3.02
CA ASP A 474 -29.06 0.31 -2.07
C ASP A 474 -28.46 0.33 -0.65
N ALA A 475 -28.93 1.28 0.17
CA ALA A 475 -28.39 1.68 1.47
C ALA A 475 -27.07 2.48 1.46
N HIS A 476 -26.98 3.40 2.43
CA HIS A 476 -25.98 4.48 2.58
C HIS A 476 -24.55 4.03 2.95
N THR A 477 -24.02 2.99 2.30
CA THR A 477 -22.61 2.61 2.43
C THR A 477 -21.72 3.60 1.68
N ARG A 478 -21.42 4.73 2.34
CA ARG A 478 -20.28 5.57 1.95
C ARG A 478 -19.04 4.68 1.98
N SER A 479 -18.39 4.48 0.84
CA SER A 479 -17.04 3.90 0.82
C SER A 479 -16.05 4.96 1.27
N THR A 480 -16.12 5.36 2.54
CA THR A 480 -15.02 6.11 3.17
C THR A 480 -13.84 5.17 3.25
N ALA A 481 -12.87 5.33 2.35
CA ALA A 481 -11.51 4.91 2.67
C ALA A 481 -11.16 5.60 3.98
N SER A 482 -10.95 4.82 5.04
CA SER A 482 -10.65 5.32 6.38
C SER A 482 -9.22 5.83 6.43
N ALA A 483 -8.97 6.98 5.80
CA ALA A 483 -7.88 7.85 6.20
C ALA A 483 -8.25 8.38 7.59
N SER A 484 -7.66 7.77 8.63
CA SER A 484 -7.99 7.98 10.04
C SER A 484 -7.73 9.43 10.46
N HIS A 485 -8.68 10.33 10.20
CA HIS A 485 -8.74 11.63 10.83
C HIS A 485 -9.04 11.42 12.32
N CYS A 486 -8.04 11.66 13.16
CA CYS A 486 -8.21 11.85 14.58
C CYS A 486 -8.97 13.16 14.86
N SER A 487 -10.26 13.21 14.53
CA SER A 487 -11.19 14.14 15.16
C SER A 487 -11.89 13.42 16.31
N ALA A 488 -11.55 13.77 17.54
CA ALA A 488 -12.25 13.26 18.71
C ALA A 488 -13.69 13.78 18.72
N SER A 489 -14.67 12.93 18.39
CA SER A 489 -16.06 13.13 18.77
C SER A 489 -16.66 11.81 19.27
N THR A 490 -17.17 11.86 20.50
CA THR A 490 -17.70 10.70 21.23
C THR A 490 -19.05 10.27 20.67
N GLY A 491 -19.17 9.03 20.20
CA GLY A 491 -20.44 8.45 19.76
C GLY A 491 -20.38 6.93 19.71
N SER A 492 -20.90 6.25 20.73
CA SER A 492 -20.92 4.79 20.78
C SER A 492 -21.99 4.19 19.86
N ALA A 493 -21.58 3.35 18.91
CA ALA A 493 -22.48 2.46 18.19
C ALA A 493 -21.86 1.06 18.08
N ARG A 494 -22.43 0.09 18.81
CA ARG A 494 -22.10 -1.33 18.62
C ARG A 494 -22.79 -1.82 17.34
N PHE A 495 -22.05 -2.41 16.41
CA PHE A 495 -22.63 -3.20 15.33
C PHE A 495 -22.16 -4.65 15.41
N SER A 496 -23.13 -5.55 15.29
CA SER A 496 -22.99 -7.00 15.42
C SER A 496 -23.26 -7.66 14.07
N THR A 497 -22.59 -8.81 13.85
CA THR A 497 -22.89 -9.85 12.86
C THR A 497 -22.70 -9.53 11.36
N SER A 498 -22.20 -10.54 10.65
CA SER A 498 -21.64 -10.47 9.29
C SER A 498 -22.68 -10.50 8.15
N PRO A 499 -22.45 -9.79 7.03
CA PRO A 499 -23.15 -10.02 5.76
C PRO A 499 -22.37 -10.97 4.81
N PRO A 500 -23.03 -11.55 3.78
CA PRO A 500 -22.48 -12.64 2.97
C PRO A 500 -21.53 -12.17 1.84
N ARG A 501 -20.71 -13.12 1.35
CA ARG A 501 -19.78 -12.92 0.22
C ARG A 501 -20.53 -12.85 -1.12
N THR A 502 -20.61 -11.67 -1.72
CA THR A 502 -20.92 -11.47 -3.16
C THR A 502 -19.80 -10.70 -3.84
N ALA A 503 -19.58 -10.98 -5.13
CA ALA A 503 -18.35 -10.66 -5.85
C ALA A 503 -18.04 -9.16 -5.91
N GLN A 504 -16.99 -8.75 -5.19
CA GLN A 504 -16.44 -7.40 -5.24
C GLN A 504 -15.64 -7.19 -6.54
N ARG A 505 -16.13 -6.34 -7.44
CA ARG A 505 -15.33 -5.76 -8.52
C ARG A 505 -14.80 -4.41 -8.05
N HIS A 506 -13.61 -4.41 -7.45
CA HIS A 506 -12.98 -3.20 -6.93
C HIS A 506 -11.97 -2.62 -7.92
N ILE A 507 -12.04 -1.31 -8.11
CA ILE A 507 -11.08 -0.49 -8.85
C ILE A 507 -10.31 0.32 -7.80
N ALA A 508 -8.99 0.42 -7.95
CA ALA A 508 -8.14 1.11 -6.97
C ALA A 508 -8.47 2.61 -6.88
N THR A 509 -8.55 3.13 -5.65
CA THR A 509 -8.72 4.55 -5.36
C THR A 509 -7.38 5.23 -5.12
N SER A 510 -7.10 6.28 -5.89
CA SER A 510 -6.09 7.30 -5.59
C SER A 510 -6.72 8.69 -5.77
N CYS A 511 -6.11 9.73 -5.18
CA CYS A 511 -6.51 11.13 -5.39
C CYS A 511 -6.21 11.65 -6.83
N SER A 512 -5.85 10.74 -7.73
CA SER A 512 -5.62 10.97 -9.15
C SER A 512 -5.69 9.60 -9.84
N ALA A 513 -6.89 9.11 -10.12
CA ALA A 513 -7.07 7.83 -10.82
C ALA A 513 -6.56 7.94 -12.27
N ASN A 514 -5.25 7.78 -12.48
CA ASN A 514 -4.62 7.68 -13.79
C ASN A 514 -4.44 6.22 -14.21
N SER A 515 -5.57 5.51 -14.33
CA SER A 515 -5.60 4.13 -14.83
C SER A 515 -5.83 4.12 -16.34
N ARG A 516 -4.79 4.44 -17.12
CA ARG A 516 -4.82 4.20 -18.57
C ARG A 516 -4.63 2.72 -18.85
N ARG A 517 -5.67 2.07 -19.41
CA ARG A 517 -5.51 0.78 -20.08
C ARG A 517 -4.90 1.03 -21.45
N ASN A 518 -3.60 0.80 -21.60
CA ASN A 518 -2.98 0.63 -22.91
C ASN A 518 -1.85 -0.40 -22.85
N THR A 519 -2.21 -1.67 -22.98
CA THR A 519 -1.29 -2.73 -23.41
C THR A 519 -2.10 -3.80 -24.14
N CYS A 520 -1.70 -4.12 -25.36
CA CYS A 520 -2.45 -5.05 -26.19
C CYS A 520 -2.34 -6.49 -25.68
N LEU A 521 -3.47 -7.11 -25.35
CA LEU A 521 -3.62 -8.56 -25.46
C LEU A 521 -4.86 -8.87 -26.31
N SER A 522 -4.61 -9.22 -27.57
CA SER A 522 -5.64 -9.63 -28.52
C SER A 522 -6.17 -11.03 -28.19
N ALA A 523 -7.04 -11.13 -27.19
CA ALA A 523 -7.87 -12.32 -26.97
C ALA A 523 -8.99 -12.37 -28.04
N ARG A 524 -8.65 -12.75 -29.27
CA ARG A 524 -9.64 -13.20 -30.25
C ARG A 524 -10.31 -14.47 -29.69
N GLN A 525 -11.53 -14.35 -29.15
CA GLN A 525 -12.41 -15.51 -29.07
C GLN A 525 -13.02 -15.74 -30.46
N PRO A 526 -12.82 -16.91 -31.10
CA PRO A 526 -13.53 -17.25 -32.31
C PRO A 526 -15.01 -17.51 -31.97
N THR A 527 -15.90 -16.67 -32.49
CA THR A 527 -17.35 -16.89 -32.44
C THR A 527 -17.77 -17.97 -33.44
N THR A 528 -17.50 -19.23 -33.13
CA THR A 528 -18.13 -20.36 -33.83
C THR A 528 -19.53 -20.59 -33.30
N TRP A 529 -20.52 -20.09 -34.04
CA TRP A 529 -21.90 -20.57 -33.98
C TRP A 529 -21.97 -22.03 -34.41
N CYS A 530 -22.48 -22.91 -33.54
CA CYS A 530 -23.09 -24.17 -33.94
C CYS A 530 -24.46 -24.29 -33.28
N ALA A 531 -25.52 -24.26 -34.10
CA ALA A 531 -26.85 -24.70 -33.70
C ALA A 531 -26.94 -26.22 -33.93
N GLY A 532 -27.63 -26.95 -33.05
CA GLY A 532 -27.86 -28.39 -33.23
C GLY A 532 -28.44 -29.06 -32.00
N ASN A 533 -29.68 -29.54 -32.09
CA ASN A 533 -30.32 -30.39 -31.07
C ASN A 533 -29.61 -31.74 -30.98
N CYS A 534 -29.59 -32.37 -29.79
CA CYS A 534 -30.10 -33.74 -29.62
C CYS A 534 -30.26 -34.16 -28.15
N CYS A 535 -31.11 -35.16 -27.91
CA CYS A 535 -31.48 -35.71 -26.60
C CYS A 535 -30.60 -36.90 -26.18
N SER A 536 -30.98 -37.50 -25.02
CA SER A 536 -30.50 -38.78 -24.45
C SER A 536 -29.14 -38.71 -23.75
N GLN A 537 -28.82 -39.47 -22.69
CA GLN A 537 -29.51 -40.11 -21.55
C GLN A 537 -28.40 -40.88 -20.78
N ALA A 538 -28.71 -41.37 -19.58
CA ALA A 538 -27.89 -42.23 -18.71
C ALA A 538 -26.88 -41.54 -17.77
N ALA A 539 -26.62 -41.99 -16.53
CA ALA A 539 -27.42 -42.51 -15.40
C ALA A 539 -26.48 -43.19 -14.39
N SER A 540 -26.36 -42.64 -13.17
CA SER A 540 -25.94 -43.34 -11.93
C SER A 540 -26.04 -42.33 -10.74
N ALA A 541 -27.16 -42.24 -10.02
CA ALA A 541 -27.58 -43.11 -8.90
C ALA A 541 -26.92 -42.76 -7.53
N SER A 542 -27.53 -41.80 -6.81
CA SER A 542 -28.17 -41.88 -5.46
C SER A 542 -27.65 -42.81 -4.34
N PRO A 543 -28.12 -42.70 -3.07
CA PRO A 543 -29.06 -41.74 -2.44
C PRO A 543 -28.34 -40.90 -1.34
N ALA A 544 -28.91 -40.26 -0.29
CA ALA A 544 -30.25 -39.95 0.27
C ALA A 544 -30.10 -38.67 1.16
N THR A 545 -31.02 -38.11 1.97
CA THR A 545 -32.39 -38.41 2.46
C THR A 545 -33.28 -37.14 2.36
N ALA A 546 -34.61 -37.29 2.46
CA ALA A 546 -35.59 -36.21 2.24
C ALA A 546 -36.38 -35.80 3.51
N ARG A 547 -37.01 -34.61 3.48
CA ARG A 547 -38.32 -34.34 4.14
C ARG A 547 -39.20 -33.43 3.27
N LYS A 548 -40.52 -33.64 3.33
CA LYS A 548 -41.57 -33.03 2.47
C LYS A 548 -42.36 -31.94 3.22
N GLY A 549 -42.96 -30.99 2.50
CA GLY A 549 -44.06 -30.12 2.95
C GLY A 549 -44.56 -29.18 1.84
N PRO A 550 -45.87 -28.99 1.54
CA PRO A 550 -46.29 -28.64 0.18
C PRO A 550 -47.22 -27.41 0.00
N THR A 551 -47.64 -27.20 -1.27
CA THR A 551 -48.67 -26.26 -1.81
C THR A 551 -48.20 -24.82 -2.05
N GLY A 552 -48.52 -24.11 -3.14
CA GLY A 552 -49.11 -24.51 -4.43
C GLY A 552 -50.32 -23.66 -4.87
N ARG A 553 -50.20 -22.91 -5.99
CA ARG A 553 -51.30 -22.51 -6.92
C ARG A 553 -50.77 -21.76 -8.15
N ASN A 554 -51.28 -22.13 -9.33
CA ASN A 554 -51.07 -21.44 -10.61
C ASN A 554 -52.10 -20.33 -10.83
N PHE A 555 -51.78 -19.30 -11.62
CA PHE A 555 -52.77 -18.58 -12.44
C PHE A 555 -52.14 -17.97 -13.72
N TRP A 556 -52.64 -18.43 -14.86
CA TRP A 556 -52.78 -17.79 -16.18
C TRP A 556 -54.30 -17.86 -16.49
N PRO A 557 -54.95 -17.03 -17.33
CA PRO A 557 -54.60 -16.65 -18.72
C PRO A 557 -54.75 -15.11 -18.97
N HIS A 558 -54.56 -14.48 -20.14
CA HIS A 558 -54.96 -14.76 -21.53
C HIS A 558 -54.05 -14.01 -22.53
N GLY A 559 -54.14 -14.32 -23.83
CA GLY A 559 -53.64 -13.46 -24.91
C GLY A 559 -54.60 -13.45 -26.11
N MET A 560 -54.35 -12.60 -27.13
CA MET A 560 -54.61 -12.86 -28.58
C MET A 560 -54.44 -11.61 -29.48
N ARG A 561 -54.11 -11.86 -30.76
CA ARG A 561 -54.15 -10.98 -31.97
C ARG A 561 -53.11 -9.84 -32.04
N GLY A 562 -52.49 -9.51 -33.18
CA GLY A 562 -52.45 -10.19 -34.49
C GLY A 562 -52.20 -9.23 -35.68
N SER A 563 -51.38 -9.65 -36.66
CA SER A 563 -51.09 -8.99 -37.99
C SER A 563 -50.44 -7.58 -37.93
N ASP A 564 -49.56 -7.15 -38.85
CA ASP A 564 -49.57 -7.33 -40.32
C ASP A 564 -48.17 -7.45 -41.01
N ARG A 565 -48.15 -7.36 -42.36
CA ARG A 565 -47.19 -8.03 -43.28
C ARG A 565 -45.96 -7.23 -43.80
N LEU A 566 -44.92 -8.03 -44.11
CA LEU A 566 -43.84 -7.98 -45.14
C LEU A 566 -44.21 -7.40 -46.55
N PRO A 567 -43.30 -7.27 -47.59
CA PRO A 567 -41.85 -7.62 -47.70
C PRO A 567 -40.89 -6.66 -48.52
N SER A 568 -39.58 -7.00 -48.48
CA SER A 568 -38.55 -7.05 -49.58
C SER A 568 -38.12 -5.84 -50.44
N ALA A 569 -36.79 -5.79 -50.70
CA ALA A 569 -36.07 -4.93 -51.66
C ALA A 569 -36.00 -5.52 -53.10
N PRO A 570 -35.34 -4.82 -54.05
CA PRO A 570 -34.22 -5.45 -54.75
C PRO A 570 -32.99 -4.53 -54.99
N ALA A 571 -31.86 -5.13 -55.38
CA ALA A 571 -30.57 -4.46 -55.66
C ALA A 571 -30.22 -4.37 -57.16
N ARG A 572 -29.32 -3.44 -57.56
CA ARG A 572 -28.64 -3.43 -58.88
C ARG A 572 -27.20 -2.87 -58.85
N THR A 573 -26.24 -3.76 -59.12
CA THR A 573 -25.04 -3.68 -59.99
C THR A 573 -24.41 -2.34 -60.45
N ALA A 574 -23.15 -2.13 -60.03
CA ALA A 574 -21.87 -2.14 -60.80
C ALA A 574 -21.46 -1.08 -61.88
N HIS A 575 -20.11 -0.93 -62.00
CA HIS A 575 -19.27 -0.15 -62.96
C HIS A 575 -19.21 1.39 -62.76
N SER A 576 -18.12 2.13 -63.02
CA SER A 576 -16.70 1.88 -63.42
C SER A 576 -15.86 3.15 -63.10
N GLY A 577 -14.58 3.11 -62.71
CA GLY A 577 -13.41 3.14 -63.62
C GLY A 577 -12.41 4.28 -63.24
N SER A 578 -11.09 4.02 -63.30
CA SER A 578 -9.96 4.91 -62.86
C SER A 578 -9.52 5.93 -63.96
N PRO A 579 -8.46 6.80 -63.83
CA PRO A 579 -7.04 6.57 -63.43
C PRO A 579 -6.52 7.51 -62.28
N ILE A 580 -5.50 7.23 -61.45
CA ILE A 580 -4.04 6.97 -61.61
C ILE A 580 -3.17 8.20 -61.90
N PHE A 581 -2.17 8.48 -61.02
CA PHE A 581 -0.74 8.81 -61.27
C PHE A 581 -0.02 8.91 -59.88
N THR A 582 0.70 7.88 -59.39
CA THR A 582 2.20 7.77 -59.26
C THR A 582 2.93 9.02 -58.76
N GLY A 583 3.96 9.02 -57.89
CA GLY A 583 4.75 8.01 -57.14
C GLY A 583 5.84 8.78 -56.34
N SER A 584 6.46 8.32 -55.25
CA SER A 584 7.65 7.44 -55.15
C SER A 584 8.27 7.66 -53.74
N SER A 585 8.64 6.64 -52.95
CA SER A 585 10.02 6.16 -52.67
C SER A 585 9.91 4.98 -51.65
N LEU A 586 10.65 3.86 -51.73
CA LEU A 586 12.04 3.62 -51.26
C LEU A 586 12.32 4.13 -49.82
N SER A 587 12.91 3.38 -48.87
CA SER A 587 13.20 1.94 -48.74
C SER A 587 13.80 1.68 -47.34
N THR A 588 13.34 0.68 -46.58
CA THR A 588 14.14 0.04 -45.51
C THR A 588 13.78 -1.45 -45.38
N ARG A 589 14.81 -2.27 -45.09
CA ARG A 589 14.73 -3.74 -44.96
C ARG A 589 15.02 -4.17 -43.52
N ASN A 590 14.68 -5.43 -43.25
CA ASN A 590 14.97 -6.22 -42.04
C ASN A 590 14.03 -5.96 -40.84
N GLY A 591 13.40 -6.95 -40.21
CA GLY A 591 13.41 -8.38 -40.53
C GLY A 591 13.32 -9.30 -39.31
N PHE A 592 12.23 -9.23 -38.53
CA PHE A 592 12.02 -10.17 -37.42
C PHE A 592 11.54 -11.54 -37.94
N ARG A 593 12.30 -12.60 -37.60
CA ARG A 593 11.87 -14.00 -37.72
C ARG A 593 11.32 -14.48 -36.38
N THR A 594 10.04 -14.84 -36.34
CA THR A 594 9.46 -15.64 -35.26
C THR A 594 9.74 -17.12 -35.50
N THR A 595 10.40 -17.79 -34.55
CA THR A 595 10.44 -19.26 -34.47
C THR A 595 9.58 -19.71 -33.30
N LEU A 596 8.44 -20.33 -33.61
CA LEU A 596 7.65 -21.13 -32.69
C LEU A 596 8.24 -22.54 -32.63
N SER A 597 8.44 -23.08 -31.42
CA SER A 597 8.65 -24.50 -31.20
C SER A 597 7.87 -24.96 -29.97
N GLN A 598 6.85 -25.78 -30.25
CA GLN A 598 6.12 -26.75 -29.42
C GLN A 598 6.06 -26.52 -27.90
#